data_AF-A0A9P5WE14-F1
#
_entry.id   AF-A0A9P5WE14-F1
#
_cell.length_a   1.000
_cell.length_b   1.000
_cell.length_c   1.000
_cell.angle_alpha   90.00
_cell.angle_beta   90.00
_cell.angle_gamma   90.00
#
_symmetry.space_group_name_H-M   'P 1'
#
loop_
_entity.id
_entity.type
_entity.pdbx_description
1 polymer ?
#
loop_
_entity_poly.entity_id
_entity_poly.type
_entity_poly.pdbx_seq_one_letter_code
_entity_poly.pdbx_strand_id
1 'polypeptide(L)'
;MSEQKLEYAAEKEFVDEKFDIERSSVVLEEEENSPIPEVAAIVPNTDDPSLPTLTFRFWIMAVGFSVIISFCNQFFWFRANPITIGMSVVQLLAYPLGKFMARILPSGILNPGPFNIKEHVLIALAANCAAGTAYAVDIIVIQRVFYGQNFGFLANFLLILTTQMLGFGLAGVLRRYLVYPAAMVWPANLVQVALFSTLHKEEDLSNGQWSRYKFFMVAFAAIFVYEWLPTFIFPVIGSIAWICWAKPHNILATQLGGAYGLGVGAITLDWN
;
A
#
# COMPACT_ATOMS: atom_id res chain seq x y z
N MET A 1 -18.97 -62.98 -15.35
CA MET A 1 -19.27 -61.57 -15.02
C MET A 1 -18.20 -60.77 -15.73
N SER A 2 -18.57 -60.00 -16.77
CA SER A 2 -17.66 -59.54 -17.83
C SER A 2 -16.62 -58.52 -17.34
N GLU A 3 -15.42 -58.54 -17.94
CA GLU A 3 -14.30 -57.62 -17.69
C GLU A 3 -14.73 -56.14 -17.68
N GLN A 4 -15.68 -55.75 -18.54
CA GLN A 4 -16.28 -54.41 -18.55
C GLN A 4 -16.92 -53.99 -17.22
N LYS A 5 -17.47 -54.92 -16.43
CA LYS A 5 -18.03 -54.58 -15.11
C LYS A 5 -16.92 -54.34 -14.08
N LEU A 6 -15.75 -54.95 -14.25
CA LEU A 6 -14.59 -54.75 -13.39
C LEU A 6 -13.90 -53.42 -13.74
N GLU A 7 -13.75 -53.10 -15.03
CA GLU A 7 -13.22 -51.79 -15.48
C GLU A 7 -14.11 -50.63 -15.03
N TYR A 8 -15.43 -50.75 -15.20
CA TYR A 8 -16.36 -49.71 -14.74
C TYR A 8 -16.35 -49.53 -13.21
N ALA A 9 -16.17 -50.61 -12.45
CA ALA A 9 -16.07 -50.52 -10.99
C ALA A 9 -14.75 -49.84 -10.56
N ALA A 10 -13.63 -50.16 -11.22
CA ALA A 10 -12.34 -49.54 -10.94
C ALA A 10 -12.31 -48.05 -11.34
N GLU A 11 -12.91 -47.69 -12.46
CA GLU A 11 -13.04 -46.29 -12.89
C GLU A 11 -13.92 -45.49 -11.93
N LYS A 12 -14.99 -46.09 -11.41
CA LYS A 12 -15.86 -45.47 -10.40
C LYS A 12 -15.15 -45.28 -9.06
N GLU A 13 -14.41 -46.28 -8.58
CA GLU A 13 -13.61 -46.16 -7.34
C GLU A 13 -12.55 -45.06 -7.46
N PHE A 14 -11.88 -44.95 -8.61
CA PHE A 14 -10.89 -43.91 -8.86
C PHE A 14 -11.50 -42.49 -8.89
N VAL A 15 -12.70 -42.34 -9.46
CA VAL A 15 -13.43 -41.07 -9.49
C VAL A 15 -13.90 -40.66 -8.09
N ASP A 16 -14.41 -41.61 -7.31
CA ASP A 16 -14.86 -41.37 -5.93
C ASP A 16 -13.67 -41.00 -5.02
N GLU A 17 -12.52 -41.69 -5.14
CA GLU A 17 -11.29 -41.36 -4.40
C GLU A 17 -10.77 -39.96 -4.73
N LYS A 18 -10.77 -39.59 -6.02
CA LYS A 18 -10.37 -38.24 -6.44
C LYS A 18 -11.31 -37.16 -5.88
N PHE A 19 -12.61 -37.42 -5.86
CA PHE A 19 -13.61 -36.51 -5.32
C PHE A 19 -13.47 -36.33 -3.80
N ASP A 20 -13.17 -37.39 -3.07
CA ASP A 20 -12.93 -37.34 -1.63
C ASP A 20 -11.61 -36.62 -1.27
N ILE A 21 -10.56 -36.78 -2.07
CA ILE A 21 -9.31 -36.02 -1.93
C ILE A 21 -9.57 -34.52 -2.18
N GLU A 22 -10.30 -34.18 -3.23
CA GLU A 22 -10.62 -32.79 -3.56
C GLU A 22 -11.49 -32.16 -2.45
N ARG A 23 -12.51 -32.88 -1.96
CA ARG A 23 -13.35 -32.40 -0.85
C ARG A 23 -12.59 -32.26 0.46
N SER A 24 -11.70 -33.20 0.80
CA SER A 24 -10.88 -33.11 2.00
C SER A 24 -9.85 -31.97 1.89
N SER A 25 -9.27 -31.73 0.71
CA SER A 25 -8.39 -30.58 0.48
C SER A 25 -9.11 -29.25 0.64
N VAL A 26 -10.36 -29.11 0.14
CA VAL A 26 -11.17 -27.90 0.31
C VAL A 26 -11.54 -27.67 1.78
N VAL A 27 -11.87 -28.71 2.53
CA VAL A 27 -12.18 -28.60 3.97
C VAL A 27 -10.95 -28.19 4.78
N LEU A 28 -9.77 -28.74 4.46
CA LEU A 28 -8.51 -28.34 5.09
C LEU A 28 -8.13 -26.90 4.73
N GLU A 29 -8.36 -26.48 3.48
CA GLU A 29 -8.15 -25.09 3.06
C GLU A 29 -9.12 -24.12 3.76
N GLU A 30 -10.37 -24.51 4.02
CA GLU A 30 -11.34 -23.72 4.79
C GLU A 30 -10.97 -23.64 6.29
N GLU A 31 -10.41 -24.70 6.87
CA GLU A 31 -9.94 -24.71 8.27
C GLU A 31 -8.62 -23.94 8.46
N GLU A 32 -7.73 -23.93 7.45
CA GLU A 32 -6.49 -23.15 7.46
C GLU A 32 -6.71 -21.67 7.11
N ASN A 33 -7.87 -21.30 6.56
CA ASN A 33 -8.15 -19.94 6.16
C ASN A 33 -8.51 -19.03 7.34
N SER A 34 -8.32 -17.72 7.14
CA SER A 34 -8.77 -16.74 8.13
C SER A 34 -10.30 -16.80 8.31
N PRO A 35 -10.83 -16.75 9.55
CA PRO A 35 -12.27 -16.63 9.79
C PRO A 35 -12.91 -15.38 9.18
N ILE A 36 -12.08 -14.41 8.78
CA ILE A 36 -12.50 -13.12 8.24
C ILE A 36 -12.39 -13.20 6.71
N PRO A 37 -13.52 -13.10 5.98
CA PRO A 37 -13.56 -13.37 4.55
C PRO A 37 -12.70 -12.40 3.73
N GLU A 38 -12.57 -11.14 4.17
CA GLU A 38 -11.72 -10.15 3.51
C GLU A 38 -10.24 -10.49 3.61
N VAL A 39 -9.81 -11.07 4.74
CA VAL A 39 -8.42 -11.51 4.93
C VAL A 39 -8.16 -12.76 4.10
N ALA A 40 -9.08 -13.73 4.15
CA ALA A 40 -9.03 -14.98 3.40
C ALA A 40 -8.96 -14.77 1.88
N ALA A 41 -9.64 -13.75 1.36
CA ALA A 41 -9.64 -13.44 -0.07
C ALA A 41 -8.33 -12.79 -0.57
N ILE A 42 -7.55 -12.19 0.33
CA ILE A 42 -6.44 -11.29 -0.02
C ILE A 42 -5.08 -11.89 0.33
N VAL A 43 -4.99 -12.58 1.47
CA VAL A 43 -3.75 -13.09 2.03
C VAL A 43 -3.56 -14.56 1.62
N PRO A 44 -2.45 -14.92 0.96
CA PRO A 44 -2.13 -16.33 0.72
C PRO A 44 -1.88 -17.08 2.03
N ASN A 45 -2.39 -18.30 2.15
CA ASN A 45 -2.14 -19.17 3.31
C ASN A 45 -0.74 -19.83 3.29
N THR A 46 -0.07 -19.79 2.13
CA THR A 46 1.26 -20.39 1.95
C THR A 46 2.38 -19.36 2.15
N ASP A 47 3.42 -19.75 2.90
CA ASP A 47 4.64 -18.97 3.06
C ASP A 47 5.88 -19.84 2.76
N ASP A 48 6.87 -19.26 2.07
CA ASP A 48 8.20 -19.87 1.88
C ASP A 48 9.24 -19.10 2.73
N PRO A 49 9.68 -19.65 3.87
CA PRO A 49 10.66 -19.01 4.75
C PRO A 49 12.06 -18.86 4.15
N SER A 50 12.38 -19.55 3.06
CA SER A 50 13.72 -19.58 2.47
C SER A 50 14.04 -18.39 1.56
N LEU A 51 13.03 -17.60 1.18
CA LEU A 51 13.18 -16.47 0.26
C LEU A 51 14.11 -15.37 0.82
N PRO A 52 15.07 -14.86 0.03
CA PRO A 52 16.00 -13.83 0.49
C PRO A 52 15.30 -12.48 0.64
N THR A 53 15.52 -11.81 1.78
CA THR A 53 14.80 -10.58 2.15
C THR A 53 15.68 -9.33 2.17
N LEU A 54 16.83 -9.39 2.84
CA LEU A 54 17.76 -8.26 3.01
C LEU A 54 18.86 -8.26 1.94
N THR A 55 18.47 -8.21 0.67
CA THR A 55 19.42 -8.18 -0.45
C THR A 55 20.07 -6.80 -0.62
N PHE A 56 21.06 -6.72 -1.51
CA PHE A 56 21.62 -5.43 -1.95
C PHE A 56 20.57 -4.49 -2.55
N ARG A 57 19.62 -5.03 -3.34
CA ARG A 57 18.56 -4.22 -3.95
C ARG A 57 17.62 -3.65 -2.90
N PHE A 58 17.29 -4.45 -1.88
CA PHE A 58 16.52 -3.98 -0.72
C PHE A 58 17.16 -2.72 -0.12
N TRP A 59 18.45 -2.75 0.21
CA TRP A 59 19.11 -1.61 0.86
C TRP A 59 19.13 -0.36 -0.02
N ILE A 60 19.49 -0.50 -1.29
CA ILE A 60 19.52 0.64 -2.22
C ILE A 60 18.13 1.25 -2.37
N MET A 61 17.13 0.43 -2.62
CA MET A 61 15.78 0.91 -2.89
C MET A 61 15.12 1.45 -1.62
N ALA A 62 15.23 0.75 -0.49
CA ALA A 62 14.67 1.19 0.78
C ALA A 62 15.25 2.54 1.20
N VAL A 63 16.57 2.71 1.18
CA VAL A 63 17.23 3.99 1.51
C VAL A 63 16.87 5.06 0.49
N GLY A 64 16.94 4.76 -0.81
CA GLY A 64 16.63 5.72 -1.87
C GLY A 64 15.20 6.27 -1.78
N PHE A 65 14.21 5.39 -1.66
CA PHE A 65 12.81 5.80 -1.49
C PHE A 65 12.57 6.54 -0.18
N SER A 66 13.20 6.09 0.92
CA SER A 66 13.07 6.75 2.22
C SER A 66 13.55 8.20 2.18
N VAL A 67 14.71 8.46 1.55
CA VAL A 67 15.27 9.81 1.41
C VAL A 67 14.36 10.68 0.54
N ILE A 68 13.92 10.17 -0.62
CA ILE A 68 13.07 10.93 -1.54
C ILE A 68 11.74 11.30 -0.89
N ILE A 69 11.07 10.33 -0.26
CA ILE A 69 9.76 10.55 0.33
C ILE A 69 9.84 11.45 1.55
N SER A 70 10.80 11.21 2.44
CA SER A 70 11.00 12.05 3.63
C SER A 70 11.27 13.50 3.24
N PHE A 71 12.11 13.73 2.22
CA PHE A 71 12.37 15.07 1.69
C PHE A 71 11.11 15.71 1.11
N CYS A 72 10.40 15.03 0.20
CA CYS A 72 9.21 15.56 -0.43
C CYS A 72 8.12 15.89 0.60
N ASN A 73 7.79 14.95 1.48
CA ASN A 73 6.75 15.14 2.49
C ASN A 73 7.11 16.29 3.45
N GLN A 74 8.36 16.34 3.93
CA GLN A 74 8.82 17.42 4.81
C GLN A 74 8.81 18.78 4.11
N PHE A 75 9.17 18.83 2.83
CA PHE A 75 9.18 20.06 2.02
C PHE A 75 7.78 20.63 1.81
N PHE A 76 6.78 19.76 1.59
CA PHE A 76 5.39 20.18 1.41
C PHE A 76 4.64 20.42 2.73
N TRP A 77 5.15 19.93 3.87
CA TRP A 77 4.46 19.94 5.18
C TRP A 77 3.89 21.30 5.60
N PHE A 78 4.66 22.39 5.43
CA PHE A 78 4.23 23.73 5.85
C PHE A 78 3.35 24.46 4.83
N ARG A 79 2.94 23.79 3.74
CA ARG A 79 1.98 24.37 2.78
C ARG A 79 0.56 24.24 3.29
N ALA A 80 -0.29 25.18 2.89
CA ALA A 80 -1.72 25.16 3.23
C ALA A 80 -2.43 23.87 2.74
N ASN A 81 -2.02 23.36 1.57
CA ASN A 81 -2.44 22.07 1.02
C ASN A 81 -1.18 21.23 0.72
N PRO A 82 -0.71 20.42 1.67
CA PRO A 82 0.51 19.63 1.51
C PRO A 82 0.25 18.43 0.59
N ILE A 83 1.16 18.18 -0.36
CA ILE A 83 1.17 16.96 -1.15
C ILE A 83 1.94 15.91 -0.35
N THR A 84 1.30 14.79 -0.03
CA THR A 84 1.91 13.69 0.74
C THR A 84 2.06 12.46 -0.14
N ILE A 85 3.27 11.90 -0.17
CA ILE A 85 3.57 10.66 -0.85
C ILE A 85 3.43 9.51 0.15
N GLY A 86 2.52 8.57 -0.14
CA GLY A 86 2.27 7.39 0.68
C GLY A 86 2.99 6.12 0.20
N MET A 87 2.83 5.05 0.97
CA MET A 87 3.43 3.72 0.72
C MET A 87 3.09 3.14 -0.67
N SER A 88 1.86 3.37 -1.18
CA SER A 88 1.41 2.80 -2.45
C SER A 88 2.26 3.25 -3.65
N VAL A 89 2.79 4.49 -3.61
CA VAL A 89 3.68 4.99 -4.67
C VAL A 89 4.98 4.17 -4.69
N VAL A 90 5.55 3.88 -3.52
CA VAL A 90 6.75 3.02 -3.41
C VAL A 90 6.45 1.62 -3.90
N GLN A 91 5.32 1.05 -3.47
CA GLN A 91 4.91 -0.29 -3.89
C GLN A 91 4.84 -0.40 -5.42
N LEU A 92 4.25 0.58 -6.10
CA LEU A 92 4.13 0.58 -7.55
C LEU A 92 5.47 0.79 -8.27
N LEU A 93 6.32 1.69 -7.78
CA LEU A 93 7.60 2.00 -8.42
C LEU A 93 8.68 0.95 -8.12
N ALA A 94 8.67 0.37 -6.92
CA ALA A 94 9.65 -0.63 -6.50
C ALA A 94 9.52 -1.93 -7.31
N TYR A 95 8.33 -2.30 -7.78
CA TYR A 95 8.16 -3.52 -8.56
C TYR A 95 8.93 -3.54 -9.89
N PRO A 96 8.72 -2.58 -10.83
CA PRO A 96 9.47 -2.55 -12.08
C PRO A 96 10.96 -2.29 -11.87
N LEU A 97 11.34 -1.46 -10.88
CA LEU A 97 12.74 -1.21 -10.54
C LEU A 97 13.42 -2.46 -9.97
N GLY A 98 12.74 -3.20 -9.08
CA GLY A 98 13.25 -4.45 -8.50
C GLY A 98 13.45 -5.52 -9.57
N LYS A 99 12.48 -5.69 -10.49
CA LYS A 99 12.62 -6.59 -11.65
C LYS A 99 13.73 -6.14 -12.60
N PHE A 100 13.91 -4.83 -12.80
CA PHE A 100 14.99 -4.28 -13.63
C PHE A 100 16.36 -4.55 -13.02
N MET A 101 16.53 -4.26 -11.74
CA MET A 101 17.76 -4.53 -10.98
C MET A 101 18.07 -6.04 -10.96
N ALA A 102 17.07 -6.90 -10.82
CA ALA A 102 17.24 -8.35 -10.87
C ALA A 102 17.73 -8.87 -12.24
N ARG A 103 17.49 -8.14 -13.34
CA ARG A 103 17.98 -8.51 -14.68
C ARG A 103 19.38 -7.96 -14.98
N ILE A 104 19.75 -6.83 -14.39
CA ILE A 104 21.01 -6.12 -14.69
C ILE A 104 22.13 -6.50 -13.74
N LEU A 105 21.82 -6.74 -12.46
CA LEU A 105 22.84 -7.07 -11.48
C LEU A 105 23.43 -8.48 -11.74
N PRO A 106 24.76 -8.64 -11.62
CA PRO A 106 25.41 -9.92 -11.81
C PRO A 106 24.95 -10.93 -10.75
N SER A 107 24.68 -12.17 -11.17
CA SER A 107 24.30 -13.28 -10.29
C SER A 107 25.35 -13.51 -9.20
N GLY A 108 24.91 -13.74 -7.97
CA GLY A 108 25.78 -13.95 -6.81
C GLY A 108 25.30 -13.15 -5.60
N ILE A 109 26.24 -12.60 -4.82
CA ILE A 109 25.91 -11.88 -3.57
C ILE A 109 25.06 -10.63 -3.83
N LEU A 110 25.29 -9.94 -4.95
CA LEU A 110 24.52 -8.75 -5.35
C LEU A 110 23.13 -9.08 -5.90
N ASN A 111 22.94 -10.30 -6.40
CA ASN A 111 21.70 -10.78 -7.00
C ASN A 111 21.51 -12.28 -6.67
N PRO A 112 21.01 -12.59 -5.46
CA PRO A 112 20.86 -13.98 -5.00
C PRO A 112 19.72 -14.72 -5.69
N GLY A 113 18.81 -14.01 -6.36
CA GLY A 113 17.65 -14.61 -7.00
C GLY A 113 16.70 -13.58 -7.60
N PRO A 114 15.60 -14.04 -8.21
CA PRO A 114 14.57 -13.17 -8.76
C PRO A 114 13.99 -12.25 -7.69
N PHE A 115 13.46 -11.11 -8.14
CA PHE A 115 12.79 -10.16 -7.25
C PHE A 115 11.53 -10.81 -6.67
N ASN A 116 11.48 -10.92 -5.33
CA ASN A 116 10.42 -11.63 -4.63
C ASN A 116 9.51 -10.69 -3.84
N ILE A 117 8.34 -11.22 -3.45
CA ILE A 117 7.32 -10.45 -2.74
C ILE A 117 7.80 -9.94 -1.37
N LYS A 118 8.60 -10.72 -0.62
CA LYS A 118 9.08 -10.34 0.71
C LYS A 118 10.06 -9.17 0.65
N GLU A 119 11.00 -9.23 -0.28
CA GLU A 119 11.93 -8.14 -0.60
C GLU A 119 11.15 -6.88 -0.98
N HIS A 120 10.11 -7.00 -1.82
CA HIS A 120 9.26 -5.88 -2.21
C HIS A 120 8.49 -5.25 -1.04
N VAL A 121 7.85 -6.09 -0.21
CA VAL A 121 7.10 -5.65 0.98
C VAL A 121 8.03 -4.92 1.94
N LEU A 122 9.24 -5.44 2.18
CA LEU A 122 10.21 -4.81 3.07
C LEU A 122 10.69 -3.44 2.56
N ILE A 123 10.93 -3.30 1.25
CA ILE A 123 11.28 -2.00 0.65
C ILE A 123 10.19 -0.97 0.92
N ALA A 124 8.93 -1.33 0.64
CA ALA A 124 7.80 -0.44 0.80
C ALA A 124 7.56 -0.09 2.28
N LEU A 125 7.70 -1.07 3.19
CA LEU A 125 7.52 -0.86 4.63
C LEU A 125 8.62 0.04 5.19
N ALA A 126 9.88 -0.17 4.80
CA ALA A 126 11.00 0.67 5.20
C ALA A 126 10.81 2.13 4.76
N ALA A 127 10.40 2.34 3.50
CA ALA A 127 10.09 3.67 2.99
C ALA A 127 8.88 4.31 3.70
N ASN A 128 7.85 3.53 4.03
CA ASN A 128 6.69 4.02 4.78
C ASN A 128 7.06 4.50 6.19
N CYS A 129 7.97 3.81 6.88
CA CYS A 129 8.49 4.24 8.17
C CYS A 129 9.21 5.61 8.12
N ALA A 130 9.74 5.99 6.95
CA ALA A 130 10.37 7.28 6.72
C ALA A 130 9.43 8.34 6.10
N ALA A 131 8.20 7.96 5.75
CA ALA A 131 7.27 8.83 5.04
C ALA A 131 6.62 9.89 5.95
N GLY A 132 6.46 9.59 7.24
CA GLY A 132 5.86 10.51 8.20
C GLY A 132 6.82 11.66 8.56
N THR A 133 6.32 12.90 8.51
CA THR A 133 7.01 14.06 9.09
C THR A 133 7.08 13.91 10.61
N ALA A 134 8.27 14.11 11.18
CA ALA A 134 8.47 14.01 12.62
C ALA A 134 7.82 15.21 13.33
N TYR A 135 6.84 14.96 14.20
CA TYR A 135 6.11 16.02 14.92
C TYR A 135 7.04 16.94 15.75
N ALA A 136 8.19 16.45 16.19
CA ALA A 136 9.19 17.25 16.91
C ALA A 136 9.74 18.42 16.07
N VAL A 137 9.64 18.35 14.74
CA VAL A 137 9.97 19.46 13.84
C VAL A 137 9.09 20.67 14.14
N ASP A 138 7.79 20.48 14.39
CA ASP A 138 6.87 21.58 14.69
C ASP A 138 7.26 22.29 16.01
N ILE A 139 7.70 21.54 17.02
CA ILE A 139 8.21 22.09 18.28
C ILE A 139 9.40 23.02 18.01
N ILE A 140 10.36 22.55 17.20
CA ILE A 140 11.56 23.32 16.86
C ILE A 140 11.21 24.56 16.05
N VAL A 141 10.30 24.44 15.07
CA VAL A 141 9.85 25.58 14.25
C VAL A 141 9.16 26.62 15.12
N ILE A 142 8.28 26.20 16.03
CA ILE A 142 7.58 27.12 16.94
C ILE A 142 8.58 27.84 17.86
N GLN A 143 9.51 27.12 18.47
CA GLN A 143 10.56 27.71 19.32
C GLN A 143 11.41 28.72 18.56
N ARG A 144 11.76 28.43 17.31
CA ARG A 144 12.61 29.29 16.51
C ARG A 144 11.89 30.52 15.96
N VAL A 145 10.66 30.36 15.46
CA VAL A 145 9.91 31.43 14.78
C VAL A 145 9.17 32.32 15.76
N PHE A 146 8.49 31.75 16.76
CA PHE A 146 7.65 32.52 17.69
C PHE A 146 8.41 32.96 18.95
N TYR A 147 9.30 32.10 19.48
CA TYR A 147 10.01 32.38 20.73
C TYR A 147 11.45 32.89 20.53
N GLY A 148 11.96 32.90 19.29
CA GLY A 148 13.31 33.35 18.97
C GLY A 148 14.43 32.51 19.61
N GLN A 149 14.13 31.30 20.06
CA GLN A 149 15.07 30.41 20.73
C GLN A 149 15.71 29.45 19.74
N ASN A 150 17.04 29.30 19.81
CA ASN A 150 17.77 28.34 18.99
C ASN A 150 18.76 27.54 19.84
N PHE A 151 18.43 26.28 20.10
CA PHE A 151 19.24 25.36 20.91
C PHE A 151 20.37 24.67 20.11
N GLY A 152 20.54 25.03 18.83
CA GLY A 152 21.55 24.45 17.95
C GLY A 152 21.12 23.13 17.29
N PHE A 153 21.88 22.70 16.29
CA PHE A 153 21.55 21.52 15.48
C PHE A 153 21.49 20.24 16.30
N LEU A 154 22.50 19.99 17.16
CA LEU A 154 22.62 18.73 17.88
C LEU A 154 21.46 18.51 18.87
N ALA A 155 21.08 19.54 19.63
CA ALA A 155 19.95 19.45 20.56
C ALA A 155 18.63 19.17 19.82
N ASN A 156 18.39 19.90 18.73
CA ASN A 156 17.20 19.70 17.88
C ASN A 156 17.18 18.30 17.23
N PHE A 157 18.32 17.82 16.76
CA PHE A 157 18.46 16.48 16.18
C PHE A 157 18.21 15.39 17.21
N LEU A 158 18.77 15.52 18.43
CA LEU A 158 18.53 14.57 19.52
C LEU A 158 17.07 14.58 19.97
N LEU A 159 16.40 15.73 20.00
CA LEU A 159 14.97 15.83 20.27
C LEU A 159 14.14 15.05 19.23
N ILE A 160 14.43 15.25 17.94
CA ILE A 160 13.77 14.50 16.87
C ILE A 160 14.07 12.99 17.01
N LEU A 161 15.32 12.61 17.22
CA LEU A 161 15.71 11.21 17.30
C LEU A 161 15.04 10.48 18.47
N THR A 162 15.08 11.07 19.67
CA THR A 162 14.50 10.49 20.88
C THR A 162 12.99 10.30 20.78
N THR A 163 12.28 11.27 20.21
CA THR A 163 10.82 11.16 19.98
C THR A 163 10.47 10.05 19.00
N GLN A 164 11.22 9.90 17.91
CA GLN A 164 11.04 8.79 16.97
C GLN A 164 11.37 7.42 17.61
N MET A 165 12.47 7.32 18.36
CA MET A 165 12.86 6.08 19.05
C MET A 165 11.81 5.64 20.09
N LEU A 166 11.22 6.59 20.82
CA LEU A 166 10.13 6.31 21.75
C LEU A 166 8.92 5.69 21.02
N GLY A 167 8.52 6.26 19.88
CA GLY A 167 7.41 5.75 19.08
C GLY A 167 7.63 4.31 18.61
N PHE A 168 8.80 4.00 18.04
CA PHE A 168 9.13 2.63 17.63
C PHE A 168 9.27 1.68 18.81
N GLY A 169 9.78 2.14 19.96
CA GLY A 169 9.84 1.36 21.19
C GLY A 169 8.45 0.95 21.69
N LEU A 170 7.50 1.89 21.71
CA LEU A 170 6.12 1.61 22.12
C LEU A 170 5.42 0.66 21.13
N ALA A 171 5.63 0.84 19.83
CA ALA A 171 5.10 -0.07 18.82
C ALA A 171 5.60 -1.52 19.04
N GLY A 172 6.86 -1.70 19.42
CA GLY A 172 7.44 -3.00 19.76
C GLY A 172 6.73 -3.68 20.95
N VAL A 173 6.43 -2.92 22.01
CA VAL A 173 5.70 -3.43 23.19
C VAL A 173 4.26 -3.79 22.84
N LEU A 174 3.58 -2.99 22.03
CA LEU A 174 2.19 -3.19 21.65
C LEU A 174 1.99 -4.30 20.59
N ARG A 175 3.05 -4.73 19.90
CA ARG A 175 2.98 -5.79 18.87
C ARG A 175 2.29 -7.07 19.36
N ARG A 176 2.50 -7.45 20.62
CA ARG A 176 1.86 -8.64 21.21
C ARG A 176 0.34 -8.54 21.29
N TYR A 177 -0.19 -7.32 21.44
CA TYR A 177 -1.60 -7.06 21.61
C TYR A 177 -2.30 -6.65 20.32
N LEU A 178 -1.60 -5.96 19.42
CA LEU A 178 -2.19 -5.36 18.21
C LEU A 178 -1.90 -6.12 16.91
N VAL A 179 -0.92 -7.03 16.90
CA VAL A 179 -0.46 -7.70 15.67
C VAL A 179 -0.56 -9.24 15.75
N TYR A 180 -0.11 -9.86 16.85
CA TYR A 180 -0.15 -11.32 16.97
C TYR A 180 -1.54 -11.95 17.10
N PRO A 181 -2.54 -11.33 17.77
CA PRO A 181 -3.87 -11.92 17.86
C PRO A 181 -4.57 -11.93 16.50
N ALA A 182 -5.05 -13.10 16.05
CA ALA A 182 -5.71 -13.27 14.75
C ALA A 182 -6.99 -12.43 14.57
N ALA A 183 -7.63 -12.01 15.67
CA ALA A 183 -8.81 -11.15 15.64
C ALA A 183 -8.49 -9.68 15.31
N MET A 184 -7.23 -9.25 15.36
CA MET A 184 -6.83 -7.87 15.10
C MET A 184 -6.57 -7.65 13.61
N VAL A 185 -7.53 -7.02 12.93
CA VAL A 185 -7.43 -6.71 11.50
C VAL A 185 -7.26 -5.21 11.28
N TRP A 186 -6.39 -4.89 10.31
CA TRP A 186 -6.11 -3.53 9.85
C TRP A 186 -6.57 -3.37 8.41
N PRO A 187 -7.83 -2.96 8.16
CA PRO A 187 -8.40 -2.94 6.80
C PRO A 187 -7.59 -2.10 5.81
N ALA A 188 -7.01 -0.98 6.27
CA ALA A 188 -6.14 -0.14 5.45
C ALA A 188 -4.90 -0.89 4.91
N ASN A 189 -4.39 -1.87 5.66
CA ASN A 189 -3.25 -2.67 5.25
C ASN A 189 -3.65 -3.75 4.24
N LEU A 190 -4.89 -4.24 4.28
CA LEU A 190 -5.37 -5.26 3.34
C LEU A 190 -5.31 -4.78 1.89
N VAL A 191 -5.56 -3.50 1.64
CA VAL A 191 -5.43 -2.90 0.30
C VAL A 191 -3.99 -3.02 -0.23
N GLN A 192 -2.99 -2.77 0.62
CA GLN A 192 -1.58 -2.89 0.24
C GLN A 192 -1.20 -4.36 0.00
N VAL A 193 -1.66 -5.27 0.88
CA VAL A 193 -1.41 -6.71 0.74
C VAL A 193 -2.01 -7.26 -0.55
N ALA A 194 -3.25 -6.87 -0.86
CA ALA A 194 -3.89 -7.21 -2.13
C ALA A 194 -3.02 -6.78 -3.29
N LEU A 195 -2.57 -5.52 -3.32
CA LEU A 195 -1.72 -5.02 -4.40
C LEU A 195 -0.37 -5.77 -4.50
N PHE A 196 0.26 -6.18 -3.40
CA PHE A 196 1.51 -6.95 -3.44
C PHE A 196 1.29 -8.33 -4.05
N SER A 197 0.21 -8.99 -3.63
CA SER A 197 -0.23 -10.27 -4.15
C SER A 197 -0.54 -10.16 -5.65
N THR A 198 -1.31 -9.16 -6.07
CA THR A 198 -1.65 -8.96 -7.49
C THR A 198 -0.43 -8.71 -8.37
N LEU A 199 0.58 -7.98 -7.86
CA LEU A 199 1.81 -7.71 -8.61
C LEU A 199 2.71 -8.96 -8.75
N HIS A 200 2.71 -9.87 -7.77
CA HIS A 200 3.57 -11.05 -7.78
C HIS A 200 2.90 -12.34 -8.23
N LYS A 201 1.57 -12.36 -8.35
CA LYS A 201 0.85 -13.52 -8.86
C LYS A 201 1.19 -13.73 -10.33
N GLU A 202 1.62 -14.94 -10.67
CA GLU A 202 1.82 -15.34 -12.07
C GLU A 202 0.47 -15.31 -12.79
N GLU A 203 0.43 -14.70 -13.97
CA GLU A 203 -0.79 -14.58 -14.75
C GLU A 203 -0.82 -15.63 -15.86
N ASP A 204 -1.68 -16.63 -15.71
CA ASP A 204 -2.05 -17.54 -16.80
C ASP A 204 -3.00 -16.80 -17.75
N LEU A 205 -2.41 -15.98 -18.62
CA LEU A 205 -3.17 -15.18 -19.58
C LEU A 205 -3.66 -16.08 -20.72
N SER A 206 -4.98 -16.20 -20.87
CA SER A 206 -5.56 -16.72 -22.11
C SER A 206 -5.38 -15.72 -23.25
N ASN A 207 -5.35 -16.22 -24.50
CA ASN A 207 -5.13 -15.39 -25.68
C ASN A 207 -6.16 -14.24 -25.76
N GLY A 208 -5.69 -13.00 -25.63
CA GLY A 208 -6.51 -11.77 -25.73
C GLY A 208 -6.80 -11.05 -24.42
N GLN A 209 -6.47 -11.61 -23.26
CA GLN A 209 -6.64 -10.93 -21.97
C GLN A 209 -5.52 -9.91 -21.70
N TRP A 210 -5.89 -8.76 -21.15
CA TRP A 210 -4.91 -7.79 -20.67
C TRP A 210 -4.31 -8.27 -19.36
N SER A 211 -2.98 -8.19 -19.25
CA SER A 211 -2.30 -8.33 -17.97
C SER A 211 -2.83 -7.29 -16.99
N ARG A 212 -3.02 -7.66 -15.72
CA ARG A 212 -3.48 -6.74 -14.67
C ARG A 212 -2.53 -5.56 -14.54
N TYR A 213 -1.23 -5.79 -14.72
CA TYR A 213 -0.22 -4.74 -14.77
C TYR A 213 -0.42 -3.79 -15.96
N LYS A 214 -0.75 -4.30 -17.15
CA LYS A 214 -1.05 -3.46 -18.33
C LYS A 214 -2.31 -2.62 -18.12
N PHE A 215 -3.39 -3.22 -17.61
CA PHE A 215 -4.60 -2.49 -17.26
C PHE A 215 -4.32 -1.39 -16.24
N PHE A 216 -3.56 -1.72 -15.19
CA PHE A 216 -3.15 -0.75 -14.17
C PHE A 216 -2.39 0.42 -14.79
N MET A 217 -1.40 0.17 -15.65
CA MET A 217 -0.62 1.24 -16.29
C MET A 217 -1.47 2.14 -17.20
N VAL A 218 -2.43 1.56 -17.93
CA VAL A 218 -3.37 2.33 -18.78
C VAL A 218 -4.31 3.17 -17.91
N ALA A 219 -4.89 2.58 -16.87
CA ALA A 219 -5.76 3.31 -15.93
C ALA A 219 -5.01 4.43 -15.21
N PHE A 220 -3.78 4.17 -14.76
CA PHE A 220 -2.90 5.16 -14.14
C PHE A 220 -2.62 6.32 -15.10
N ALA A 221 -2.27 6.03 -16.37
CA ALA A 221 -2.05 7.07 -17.36
C ALA A 221 -3.32 7.87 -17.67
N ALA A 222 -4.49 7.22 -17.73
CA ALA A 222 -5.77 7.88 -17.96
C ALA A 222 -6.13 8.82 -16.80
N ILE A 223 -6.00 8.37 -15.55
CA ILE A 223 -6.23 9.20 -14.36
C ILE A 223 -5.20 10.33 -14.30
N PHE A 224 -3.92 10.04 -14.57
CA PHE A 224 -2.87 11.05 -14.62
C PHE A 224 -3.21 12.17 -15.60
N VAL A 225 -3.75 11.87 -16.78
CA VAL A 225 -4.19 12.89 -17.76
C VAL A 225 -5.48 13.57 -17.29
N TYR A 226 -6.42 12.81 -16.73
CA TYR A 226 -7.68 13.34 -16.23
C TYR A 226 -7.47 14.38 -15.14
N GLU A 227 -6.52 14.19 -14.22
CA GLU A 227 -6.21 15.11 -13.11
C GLU A 227 -5.81 16.53 -13.55
N TRP A 228 -5.32 16.70 -14.79
CA TRP A 228 -5.04 18.04 -15.33
C TRP A 228 -6.34 18.82 -15.58
N LEU A 229 -7.45 18.13 -15.78
CA LEU A 229 -8.75 18.74 -16.03
C LEU A 229 -9.29 19.46 -14.79
N PRO A 230 -9.51 18.81 -13.62
CA PRO A 230 -9.95 19.51 -12.42
C PRO A 230 -8.84 20.38 -11.82
N THR A 231 -7.56 20.05 -11.99
CA THR A 231 -6.50 20.81 -11.29
C THR A 231 -6.08 22.08 -12.05
N PHE A 232 -6.03 22.04 -13.39
CA PHE A 232 -5.44 23.13 -14.19
C PHE A 232 -6.40 23.73 -15.22
N ILE A 233 -7.10 22.90 -15.99
CA ILE A 233 -7.91 23.39 -17.12
C ILE A 233 -9.25 23.97 -16.66
N PHE A 234 -9.93 23.28 -15.74
CA PHE A 234 -11.25 23.68 -15.25
C PHE A 234 -11.42 23.42 -13.75
N PRO A 235 -10.86 24.26 -12.87
CA PRO A 235 -10.93 24.09 -11.40
C PRO A 235 -12.33 23.98 -10.81
N VAL A 236 -13.35 24.45 -11.52
CA VAL A 236 -14.74 24.43 -11.05
C VAL A 236 -15.29 23.00 -10.91
N ILE A 237 -14.83 22.03 -11.72
CA ILE A 237 -15.29 20.64 -11.59
C ILE A 237 -14.72 19.93 -10.37
N GLY A 238 -13.66 20.45 -9.76
CA GLY A 238 -13.10 19.89 -8.53
C GLY A 238 -13.96 20.16 -7.29
N SER A 239 -14.87 21.13 -7.32
CA SER A 239 -15.88 21.28 -6.28
C SER A 239 -17.08 22.07 -6.78
N ILE A 240 -18.13 21.37 -7.15
CA ILE A 240 -19.41 21.94 -7.59
C ILE A 240 -20.32 22.07 -6.38
N ALA A 241 -20.12 23.15 -5.62
CA ALA A 241 -20.97 23.52 -4.50
C ALA A 241 -22.24 24.26 -4.97
N TRP A 242 -23.20 23.52 -5.55
CA TRP A 242 -24.39 24.12 -6.15
C TRP A 242 -25.25 24.94 -5.15
N ILE A 243 -25.22 24.58 -3.86
CA ILE A 243 -25.89 25.33 -2.79
C ILE A 243 -25.31 26.74 -2.65
N CYS A 244 -23.98 26.88 -2.80
CA CYS A 244 -23.31 28.17 -2.79
C CYS A 244 -23.59 28.98 -4.06
N TRP A 245 -23.81 28.32 -5.20
CA TRP A 245 -24.28 28.99 -6.42
C TRP A 245 -25.72 29.48 -6.32
N ALA A 246 -26.60 28.71 -5.67
CA ALA A 246 -28.01 29.07 -5.54
C ALA A 246 -28.23 30.30 -4.64
N LYS A 247 -27.43 30.47 -3.59
CA LYS A 247 -27.49 31.64 -2.69
C LYS A 247 -26.09 32.12 -2.28
N PRO A 248 -25.38 32.88 -3.14
CA PRO A 248 -23.98 33.24 -2.94
C PRO A 248 -23.73 34.23 -1.78
N HIS A 249 -24.72 35.03 -1.40
CA HIS A 249 -24.58 36.03 -0.33
C HIS A 249 -25.08 35.55 1.04
N ASN A 250 -25.50 34.30 1.16
CA ASN A 250 -26.00 33.77 2.43
C ASN A 250 -24.90 33.04 3.21
N ILE A 251 -24.59 33.54 4.41
CA ILE A 251 -23.60 32.95 5.31
C ILE A 251 -23.93 31.48 5.62
N LEU A 252 -25.22 31.13 5.80
CA LEU A 252 -25.64 29.75 6.02
C LEU A 252 -25.38 28.86 4.81
N ALA A 253 -25.60 29.36 3.59
CA ALA A 253 -25.35 28.58 2.37
C ALA A 253 -23.84 28.33 2.19
N THR A 254 -23.00 29.31 2.51
CA THR A 254 -21.53 29.17 2.48
C THR A 254 -21.02 28.24 3.58
N GLN A 255 -21.60 28.27 4.78
CA GLN A 255 -21.24 27.34 5.86
C GLN A 255 -21.68 25.90 5.57
N LEU A 256 -22.83 25.71 4.91
CA LEU A 256 -23.33 24.39 4.57
C LEU A 256 -22.57 23.77 3.39
N GLY A 257 -22.41 24.51 2.28
CA GLY A 257 -21.88 23.97 1.03
C GLY A 257 -20.48 24.44 0.62
N GLY A 258 -19.88 25.40 1.31
CA GLY A 258 -18.62 26.01 0.91
C GLY A 258 -17.41 25.10 1.14
N ALA A 259 -16.30 25.39 0.44
CA ALA A 259 -15.05 24.62 0.53
C ALA A 259 -14.44 24.58 1.94
N TYR A 260 -14.69 25.59 2.77
CA TYR A 260 -14.30 25.65 4.19
C TYR A 260 -15.47 25.41 5.15
N GLY A 261 -16.62 24.96 4.61
CA GLY A 261 -17.83 24.63 5.35
C GLY A 261 -18.02 23.13 5.54
N LEU A 262 -19.27 22.70 5.71
CA LEU A 262 -19.63 21.28 5.90
C LEU A 262 -19.63 20.46 4.60
N GLY A 263 -19.49 21.08 3.42
CA GLY A 263 -19.49 20.38 2.12
C GLY A 263 -20.82 19.73 1.73
N VAL A 264 -21.93 20.07 2.39
CA VAL A 264 -23.25 19.49 2.12
C VAL A 264 -23.68 19.86 0.71
N GLY A 265 -23.94 18.84 -0.12
CA GLY A 265 -24.37 19.02 -1.51
C GLY A 265 -23.25 19.45 -2.47
N ALA A 266 -21.98 19.47 -2.04
CA ALA A 266 -20.86 19.64 -2.95
C ALA A 266 -20.64 18.34 -3.75
N ILE A 267 -20.62 18.45 -5.07
CA ILE A 267 -20.29 17.34 -5.96
C ILE A 267 -18.89 17.61 -6.51
N THR A 268 -17.97 16.68 -6.30
CA THR A 268 -16.64 16.73 -6.90
C THR A 268 -16.52 15.73 -8.03
N LEU A 269 -15.92 16.14 -9.14
CA LEU A 269 -15.42 15.25 -10.20
C LEU A 269 -13.90 15.12 -10.13
N ASP A 270 -13.26 15.70 -9.10
CA ASP A 270 -11.89 15.46 -8.72
C ASP A 270 -11.83 14.18 -7.84
N TRP A 271 -10.83 13.35 -8.10
CA TRP A 271 -10.61 12.08 -7.40
C TRP A 271 -9.71 12.23 -6.17
N ASN A 272 -9.24 13.44 -5.89
CA ASN A 272 -8.40 13.81 -4.75
C ASN A 272 -9.20 14.37 -3.56
#